data_AF-A0A7X9F889-F1
#
_entry.id   AF-A0A7X9F889-F1
#
_cell.length_a   1.000
_cell.length_b   1.000
_cell.length_c   1.000
_cell.angle_alpha   90.00
_cell.angle_beta   90.00
_cell.angle_gamma   90.00
#
_symmetry.space_group_name_H-M   'P 1'
#
loop_
_entity.id
_entity.type
_entity.pdbx_description
1 polymer ?
#
loop_
_entity_poly.entity_id
_entity_poly.type
_entity_poly.pdbx_seq_one_letter_code
_entity_poly.pdbx_strand_id
1 'polypeptide(L)'
;YLDTANYEPLDEAKFEYSWQWAYKDRYTRAGITAILGCGFDPGVTSVFTAYAAKHHFDEIHYLDIVDCNAGDHGKPFATNFNPEINIREVTQKGKYWENGKWVYTKPHEIHKPLTYPGIGPRESYLIYHEELESLVKNFPTLKRARFWMTFGQEYLTHLRVIQNIGMAGIEPVMFEGREIIPIRFLKAVLPDPGGLGENYKGETSIGCRIRGIKNGKEKTYYIYNNCSHEAAYAETGAQAVSYTTGVPAVIGAMMYLKGVWKKPGVFNVEEFDPDPFMEQLNKLGLPWVELHDTDLEL
;
A
#
# COMPACT_ATOMS: atom_id res chain seq x y z
N TYR A 1 -13.40 -7.30 -13.77
CA TYR A 1 -13.42 -6.73 -12.41
C TYR A 1 -12.02 -6.23 -12.10
N LEU A 2 -11.92 -5.05 -11.50
CA LEU A 2 -10.66 -4.46 -11.05
C LEU A 2 -10.95 -3.73 -9.74
N ASP A 3 -10.10 -3.93 -8.75
CA ASP A 3 -10.10 -3.22 -7.47
C ASP A 3 -8.70 -2.71 -7.13
N THR A 4 -8.60 -1.90 -6.07
CA THR A 4 -7.35 -1.35 -5.55
C THR A 4 -7.06 -1.78 -4.11
N ALA A 5 -7.95 -2.56 -3.51
CA ALA A 5 -7.86 -3.03 -2.14
C ALA A 5 -8.64 -4.34 -2.00
N ASN A 6 -8.18 -5.23 -1.13
CA ASN A 6 -8.85 -6.49 -0.88
C ASN A 6 -10.14 -6.32 -0.06
N TYR A 7 -10.88 -7.43 0.11
CA TYR A 7 -12.13 -7.43 0.85
C TYR A 7 -11.92 -7.36 2.37
N GLU A 8 -12.61 -6.40 3.01
CA GLU A 8 -12.74 -6.31 4.46
C GLU A 8 -14.20 -6.54 4.90
N PRO A 9 -14.49 -7.51 5.80
CA PRO A 9 -15.80 -7.69 6.40
C PRO A 9 -16.20 -6.50 7.27
N LEU A 10 -17.50 -6.18 7.29
CA LEU A 10 -18.04 -5.06 8.08
C LEU A 10 -17.83 -5.26 9.60
N ASP A 11 -17.88 -6.51 10.06
CA ASP A 11 -17.91 -6.86 11.48
C ASP A 11 -16.55 -7.36 12.01
N GLU A 12 -15.51 -7.41 11.17
CA GLU A 12 -14.18 -7.90 11.56
C GLU A 12 -13.06 -6.99 11.01
N ALA A 13 -12.10 -6.63 11.88
CA ALA A 13 -10.85 -5.95 11.52
C ALA A 13 -9.86 -6.90 10.86
N LYS A 14 -10.27 -7.49 9.73
CA LYS A 14 -9.50 -8.47 8.98
C LYS A 14 -9.67 -8.24 7.48
N PHE A 15 -8.56 -8.10 6.78
CA PHE A 15 -8.52 -7.97 5.33
C PHE A 15 -7.56 -9.03 4.77
N GLU A 16 -8.04 -9.85 3.84
CA GLU A 16 -7.29 -10.98 3.26
C GLU A 16 -7.80 -11.34 1.85
N TYR A 17 -6.90 -11.84 1.00
CA TYR A 17 -7.27 -12.19 -0.38
C TYR A 17 -8.09 -13.48 -0.51
N SER A 18 -8.22 -14.29 0.56
CA SER A 18 -8.85 -15.61 0.51
C SER A 18 -10.28 -15.56 -0.06
N TRP A 19 -11.05 -14.53 0.31
CA TRP A 19 -12.42 -14.29 -0.15
C TRP A 19 -12.52 -14.02 -1.64
N GLN A 20 -11.61 -13.19 -2.19
CA GLN A 20 -11.58 -12.88 -3.61
C GLN A 20 -10.98 -14.02 -4.43
N TRP A 21 -9.92 -14.68 -3.94
CA TRP A 21 -9.32 -15.85 -4.59
C TRP A 21 -10.31 -17.02 -4.73
N ALA A 22 -11.28 -17.16 -3.82
CA ALA A 22 -12.34 -18.17 -3.92
C ALA A 22 -13.18 -18.05 -5.22
N TYR A 23 -13.17 -16.90 -5.90
CA TYR A 23 -13.87 -16.70 -7.16
C TYR A 23 -13.10 -17.19 -8.40
N LYS A 24 -11.85 -17.64 -8.26
CA LYS A 24 -10.98 -18.03 -9.38
C LYS A 24 -11.63 -19.02 -10.34
N ASP A 25 -12.22 -20.09 -9.81
CA ASP A 25 -12.88 -21.12 -10.63
C ASP A 25 -14.12 -20.61 -11.35
N ARG A 26 -14.91 -19.75 -10.70
CA ARG A 26 -16.12 -19.16 -11.29
C ARG A 26 -15.76 -18.20 -12.42
N TYR A 27 -14.75 -17.36 -12.21
CA TYR A 27 -14.24 -16.42 -13.22
C TYR A 27 -13.63 -17.15 -14.41
N THR A 28 -12.86 -18.22 -14.15
CA THR A 28 -12.27 -19.06 -15.19
C THR A 28 -13.34 -19.70 -16.07
N ARG A 29 -14.36 -20.33 -15.47
CA ARG A 29 -15.48 -20.95 -16.22
C ARG A 29 -16.32 -19.94 -16.99
N ALA A 30 -16.50 -18.73 -16.45
CA ALA A 30 -17.25 -17.67 -17.11
C ALA A 30 -16.44 -16.92 -18.19
N GLY A 31 -15.13 -17.20 -18.34
CA GLY A 31 -14.29 -16.55 -19.33
C GLY A 31 -14.00 -15.07 -19.02
N ILE A 32 -14.10 -14.65 -17.76
CA ILE A 32 -13.93 -13.25 -17.32
C ILE A 32 -12.70 -13.07 -16.43
N THR A 33 -12.14 -11.86 -16.39
CA THR A 33 -10.94 -11.50 -15.62
C THR A 33 -11.27 -10.66 -14.40
N ALA A 34 -10.64 -10.98 -13.28
CA ALA A 34 -10.50 -10.16 -12.09
C ALA A 34 -9.01 -9.80 -11.88
N ILE A 35 -8.72 -8.51 -11.71
CA ILE A 35 -7.40 -7.97 -11.38
C ILE A 35 -7.52 -7.38 -9.96
N LEU A 36 -6.78 -7.95 -9.01
CA LEU A 36 -6.85 -7.58 -7.60
C LEU A 36 -5.68 -6.68 -7.21
N GLY A 37 -5.94 -5.69 -6.35
CA GLY A 37 -4.93 -4.83 -5.74
C GLY A 37 -4.17 -4.01 -6.79
N CYS A 38 -4.88 -3.22 -7.59
CA CYS A 38 -4.31 -2.40 -8.67
C CYS A 38 -4.22 -0.91 -8.30
N GLY A 39 -3.77 -0.60 -7.08
CA GLY A 39 -3.40 0.74 -6.60
C GLY A 39 -1.89 0.96 -6.67
N PHE A 40 -1.31 1.65 -5.69
CA PHE A 40 0.16 1.72 -5.55
C PHE A 40 0.68 0.56 -4.71
N ASP A 41 0.19 0.44 -3.49
CA ASP A 41 0.45 -0.60 -2.51
C ASP A 41 -0.89 -1.01 -1.90
N PRO A 42 -1.47 -2.15 -2.33
CA PRO A 42 -1.01 -3.09 -3.33
C PRO A 42 -1.14 -2.53 -4.75
N GLY A 43 -0.27 -2.99 -5.64
CA GLY A 43 -0.32 -2.63 -7.06
C GLY A 43 1.06 -2.40 -7.64
N VAL A 44 1.43 -1.14 -7.82
CA VAL A 44 2.78 -0.73 -8.25
C VAL A 44 3.90 -1.44 -7.45
N THR A 45 3.80 -1.61 -6.14
CA THR A 45 4.80 -2.34 -5.33
C THR A 45 4.93 -3.81 -5.74
N SER A 46 3.82 -4.44 -6.12
CA SER A 46 3.79 -5.81 -6.64
C SER A 46 4.30 -5.88 -8.08
N VAL A 47 3.98 -4.88 -8.91
CA VAL A 47 4.53 -4.72 -10.28
C VAL A 47 6.04 -4.49 -10.23
N PHE A 48 6.54 -3.65 -9.31
CA PHE A 48 7.97 -3.43 -9.05
C PHE A 48 8.67 -4.72 -8.65
N THR A 49 8.05 -5.51 -7.78
CA THR A 49 8.60 -6.82 -7.38
C THR A 49 8.66 -7.79 -8.56
N ALA A 50 7.60 -7.86 -9.38
CA ALA A 50 7.57 -8.67 -10.60
C ALA A 50 8.60 -8.20 -11.64
N TYR A 51 8.76 -6.89 -11.81
CA TYR A 51 9.74 -6.29 -12.70
C TYR A 51 11.16 -6.63 -12.27
N ALA A 52 11.46 -6.49 -10.97
CA ALA A 52 12.75 -6.87 -10.40
C ALA A 52 13.05 -8.36 -10.60
N ALA A 53 12.06 -9.22 -10.36
CA ALA A 53 12.19 -10.66 -10.57
C ALA A 53 12.47 -10.99 -12.04
N LYS A 54 11.79 -10.33 -12.98
CA LYS A 54 11.93 -10.56 -14.42
C LYS A 54 13.30 -10.12 -14.96
N HIS A 55 13.80 -8.96 -14.52
CA HIS A 55 14.95 -8.31 -15.17
C HIS A 55 16.24 -8.31 -14.36
N HIS A 56 16.17 -8.42 -13.04
CA HIS A 56 17.33 -8.16 -12.16
C HIS A 56 17.76 -9.32 -11.29
N PHE A 57 16.89 -10.29 -11.05
CA PHE A 57 17.17 -11.42 -10.16
C PHE A 57 16.94 -12.76 -10.86
N ASP A 58 17.59 -13.80 -10.35
CA ASP A 58 17.20 -15.20 -10.59
C ASP A 58 16.38 -15.69 -9.39
N GLU A 59 16.71 -15.20 -8.18
CA GLU A 59 15.96 -15.43 -6.96
C GLU A 59 15.87 -14.14 -6.14
N ILE A 60 14.68 -13.81 -5.63
CA ILE A 60 14.49 -12.75 -4.64
C ILE A 60 14.42 -13.40 -3.25
N HIS A 61 15.24 -12.93 -2.30
CA HIS A 61 15.30 -13.49 -0.93
C HIS A 61 14.74 -12.55 0.12
N TYR A 62 14.89 -11.24 -0.04
CA TYR A 62 14.42 -10.25 0.92
C TYR A 62 13.68 -9.13 0.18
N LEU A 63 12.49 -8.81 0.69
CA LEU A 63 11.67 -7.71 0.21
C LEU A 63 11.26 -6.84 1.39
N ASP A 64 11.60 -5.55 1.31
CA ASP A 64 11.04 -4.52 2.15
C ASP A 64 10.30 -3.52 1.26
N ILE A 65 8.99 -3.41 1.46
CA ILE A 65 8.18 -2.35 0.89
C ILE A 65 8.27 -1.17 1.86
N VAL A 66 8.53 0.02 1.34
CA VAL A 66 8.69 1.24 2.13
C VAL A 66 7.76 2.31 1.58
N ASP A 67 6.88 2.82 2.43
CA ASP A 67 5.93 3.90 2.14
C ASP A 67 6.21 5.08 3.07
N CYS A 68 6.62 6.19 2.46
CA CYS A 68 6.71 7.48 3.11
C CYS A 68 5.69 8.46 2.54
N ASN A 69 4.90 9.05 3.42
CA ASN A 69 4.23 10.31 3.16
C ASN A 69 4.91 11.41 3.98
N ALA A 70 5.70 12.25 3.30
CA ALA A 70 6.36 13.41 3.90
C ALA A 70 5.62 14.72 3.63
N GLY A 71 4.33 14.64 3.29
CA GLY A 71 3.51 15.80 3.11
C GLY A 71 3.04 16.43 4.43
N ASP A 72 2.72 17.71 4.38
CA ASP A 72 2.01 18.45 5.43
C ASP A 72 0.76 19.15 4.87
N HIS A 73 -0.40 18.84 5.44
CA HIS A 73 -1.70 19.44 5.09
C HIS A 73 -2.10 20.62 6.00
N GLY A 74 -1.25 21.00 6.96
CA GLY A 74 -1.46 22.14 7.86
C GLY A 74 -2.60 21.98 8.87
N LYS A 75 -3.11 20.76 9.07
CA LYS A 75 -4.16 20.45 10.07
C LYS A 75 -3.52 19.74 11.27
N PRO A 76 -4.08 19.89 12.50
CA PRO A 76 -3.58 19.17 13.67
C PRO A 76 -3.63 17.64 13.51
N PHE A 77 -4.73 17.14 12.91
CA PHE A 77 -4.92 15.75 12.57
C PHE A 77 -5.93 15.63 11.44
N ALA A 78 -5.62 14.84 10.42
CA ALA A 78 -6.52 14.45 9.35
C ALA A 78 -6.11 13.07 8.82
N THR A 79 -7.03 12.38 8.17
CA THR A 79 -6.76 11.13 7.48
C THR A 79 -6.86 11.35 5.97
N ASN A 80 -5.96 10.73 5.20
CA ASN A 80 -5.95 10.91 3.73
C ASN A 80 -7.04 10.09 3.01
N PHE A 81 -7.65 9.15 3.72
CA PHE A 81 -8.74 8.30 3.26
C PHE A 81 -9.75 8.10 4.40
N ASN A 82 -10.67 7.14 4.27
CA ASN A 82 -11.72 6.89 5.25
C ASN A 82 -11.12 6.71 6.67
N PRO A 83 -11.46 7.59 7.63
CA PRO A 83 -10.91 7.52 9.00
C PRO A 83 -11.12 6.17 9.68
N GLU A 84 -12.24 5.50 9.41
CA GLU A 84 -12.56 4.19 9.97
C GLU A 84 -11.55 3.12 9.53
N ILE A 85 -11.21 3.12 8.24
CA ILE A 85 -10.25 2.18 7.65
C ILE A 85 -8.85 2.52 8.16
N ASN A 86 -8.44 3.79 8.04
CA ASN A 86 -7.12 4.26 8.43
C ASN A 86 -6.79 3.96 9.91
N ILE A 87 -7.69 4.30 10.82
CA ILE A 87 -7.47 4.07 12.25
C ILE A 87 -7.40 2.58 12.54
N ARG A 88 -8.22 1.75 11.88
CA ARG A 88 -8.19 0.30 12.07
C ARG A 88 -6.88 -0.29 11.58
N GLU A 89 -6.44 0.03 10.37
CA GLU A 89 -5.19 -0.46 9.76
C GLU A 89 -3.96 -0.14 10.62
N VAL A 90 -3.80 1.13 11.01
CA VAL A 90 -2.62 1.59 11.75
C VAL A 90 -2.56 0.98 13.15
N THR A 91 -3.70 0.62 13.74
CA THR A 91 -3.76 0.14 15.12
C THR A 91 -3.74 -1.38 15.26
N GLN A 92 -3.70 -2.12 14.14
CA GLN A 92 -3.57 -3.57 14.16
C GLN A 92 -2.20 -4.01 14.68
N LYS A 93 -2.11 -5.29 15.05
CA LYS A 93 -0.83 -5.95 15.29
C LYS A 93 0.01 -5.90 14.02
N GLY A 94 1.30 -5.59 14.14
CA GLY A 94 2.21 -5.77 13.02
C GLY A 94 2.25 -7.26 12.62
N LYS A 95 2.30 -7.53 11.31
CA LYS A 95 2.39 -8.87 10.74
C LYS A 95 3.32 -8.82 9.54
N TYR A 96 4.34 -9.67 9.52
CA TYR A 96 5.26 -9.81 8.40
C TYR A 96 5.58 -11.28 8.15
N TRP A 97 6.20 -11.60 7.02
CA TRP A 97 6.50 -12.98 6.65
C TRP A 97 8.00 -13.26 6.73
N GLU A 98 8.37 -14.38 7.35
CA GLU A 98 9.77 -14.79 7.49
C GLU A 98 9.90 -16.31 7.58
N ASN A 99 10.75 -16.91 6.75
CA ASN A 99 11.08 -18.34 6.73
C ASN A 99 9.83 -19.25 6.71
N GLY A 100 8.88 -18.97 5.81
CA GLY A 100 7.69 -19.81 5.63
C GLY A 100 6.56 -19.58 6.63
N LYS A 101 6.68 -18.60 7.54
CA LYS A 101 5.66 -18.32 8.57
C LYS A 101 5.36 -16.84 8.71
N TRP A 102 4.13 -16.55 9.11
CA TRP A 102 3.72 -15.22 9.56
C TRP A 102 4.19 -14.97 10.99
N VAL A 103 4.84 -13.83 11.21
CA VAL A 103 5.30 -13.35 12.51
C VAL A 103 4.44 -12.16 12.92
N TYR A 104 3.98 -12.14 14.17
CA TYR A 104 3.12 -11.10 14.72
C TYR A 104 3.86 -10.31 15.80
N THR A 105 3.65 -9.00 15.83
CA THR A 105 4.21 -8.06 16.82
C THR A 105 3.11 -7.26 17.49
N LYS A 106 3.42 -6.51 18.56
CA LYS A 106 2.49 -5.49 19.04
C LYS A 106 2.39 -4.34 18.01
N PRO A 107 1.29 -3.57 18.00
CA PRO A 107 1.18 -2.38 17.16
C PRO A 107 2.39 -1.48 17.37
N HIS A 108 3.05 -1.05 16.27
CA HIS A 108 4.20 -0.14 16.28
C HIS A 108 5.43 -0.64 17.08
N GLU A 109 5.55 -1.93 17.39
CA GLU A 109 6.65 -2.47 18.20
C GLU A 109 8.02 -2.37 17.53
N ILE A 110 8.07 -2.60 16.22
CA ILE A 110 9.30 -2.55 15.43
C ILE A 110 9.25 -1.28 14.60
N HIS A 111 10.20 -0.39 14.85
CA HIS A 111 10.37 0.84 14.09
C HIS A 111 11.85 1.24 14.04
N LYS A 112 12.21 1.98 12.99
CA LYS A 112 13.51 2.62 12.85
C LYS A 112 13.43 3.75 11.83
N PRO A 113 14.34 4.73 11.87
CA PRO A 113 14.49 5.68 10.78
C PRO A 113 14.95 4.96 9.51
N LEU A 114 14.25 5.21 8.41
CA LEU A 114 14.64 4.79 7.05
C LEU A 114 14.89 6.04 6.20
N THR A 115 15.85 5.96 5.28
CA THR A 115 16.20 7.09 4.41
C THR A 115 15.46 7.02 3.08
N TYR A 116 14.64 8.03 2.78
CA TYR A 116 13.86 8.11 1.55
C TYR A 116 14.54 9.06 0.55
N PRO A 117 14.77 8.67 -0.71
CA PRO A 117 15.41 9.52 -1.71
C PRO A 117 14.64 10.84 -1.91
N GLY A 118 15.33 11.97 -1.95
CA GLY A 118 14.72 13.30 -2.09
C GLY A 118 14.04 13.84 -0.82
N ILE A 119 13.74 12.99 0.17
CA ILE A 119 13.01 13.36 1.40
C ILE A 119 13.91 13.35 2.65
N GLY A 120 14.82 12.38 2.74
CA GLY A 120 15.69 12.16 3.90
C GLY A 120 15.11 11.18 4.93
N PRO A 121 15.67 11.12 6.15
CA PRO A 121 15.30 10.12 7.15
C PRO A 121 13.90 10.37 7.72
N ARG A 122 13.11 9.31 7.84
CA ARG A 122 11.79 9.31 8.47
C ARG A 122 11.59 8.06 9.33
N GLU A 123 11.03 8.25 10.51
CA GLU A 123 10.68 7.15 11.40
C GLU A 123 9.63 6.26 10.74
N SER A 124 9.98 5.00 10.52
CA SER A 124 9.15 4.04 9.78
C SER A 124 8.84 2.84 10.67
N TYR A 125 7.58 2.43 10.65
CA TYR A 125 7.03 1.40 11.51
C TYR A 125 6.68 0.17 10.67
N LEU A 126 7.03 -1.00 11.17
CA LEU A 126 6.63 -2.25 10.55
C LEU A 126 5.14 -2.48 10.84
N ILE A 127 4.35 -2.55 9.78
CA ILE A 127 2.91 -2.83 9.84
C ILE A 127 2.57 -3.99 8.91
N TYR A 128 1.36 -4.51 9.05
CA TYR A 128 0.81 -5.44 8.07
C TYR A 128 0.32 -4.68 6.84
N HIS A 129 0.54 -5.24 5.66
CA HIS A 129 -0.03 -4.72 4.42
C HIS A 129 -0.40 -5.88 3.49
N GLU A 130 -1.42 -5.68 2.67
CA GLU A 130 -2.15 -6.76 1.98
C GLU A 130 -1.36 -7.49 0.90
N GLU A 131 -0.52 -6.81 0.12
CA GLU A 131 0.31 -7.43 -0.93
C GLU A 131 1.29 -8.45 -0.38
N LEU A 132 1.64 -8.40 0.91
CA LEU A 132 2.49 -9.43 1.50
C LEU A 132 1.87 -10.82 1.34
N GLU A 133 0.54 -10.97 1.35
CA GLU A 133 -0.11 -12.27 1.19
C GLU A 133 0.04 -12.86 -0.21
N SER A 134 -0.05 -12.03 -1.25
CA SER A 134 0.08 -12.48 -2.63
C SER A 134 1.56 -12.62 -3.02
N LEU A 135 2.43 -11.71 -2.57
CA LEU A 135 3.85 -11.71 -2.90
C LEU A 135 4.58 -12.92 -2.33
N VAL A 136 4.33 -13.31 -1.07
CA VAL A 136 5.00 -14.49 -0.47
C VAL A 136 4.55 -15.81 -1.13
N LYS A 137 3.38 -15.81 -1.76
CA LYS A 137 2.85 -16.94 -2.52
C LYS A 137 3.42 -16.97 -3.94
N ASN A 138 3.53 -15.82 -4.60
CA ASN A 138 3.97 -15.69 -5.99
C ASN A 138 5.52 -15.68 -6.13
N PHE A 139 6.25 -15.34 -5.08
CA PHE A 139 7.72 -15.34 -5.02
C PHE A 139 8.24 -16.31 -3.93
N PRO A 140 8.17 -17.63 -4.14
CA PRO A 140 8.44 -18.64 -3.11
C PRO A 140 9.92 -18.70 -2.65
N THR A 141 10.83 -18.03 -3.35
CA THR A 141 12.25 -17.92 -2.95
C THR A 141 12.47 -16.90 -1.84
N LEU A 142 11.45 -16.09 -1.53
CA LEU A 142 11.52 -15.14 -0.42
C LEU A 142 11.89 -15.89 0.87
N LYS A 143 12.76 -15.27 1.66
CA LYS A 143 13.10 -15.66 3.03
C LYS A 143 12.48 -14.69 4.02
N ARG A 144 12.26 -13.43 3.63
CA ARG A 144 11.55 -12.42 4.42
C ARG A 144 10.86 -11.39 3.53
N ALA A 145 9.65 -11.00 3.90
CA ALA A 145 8.90 -9.90 3.30
C ALA A 145 8.29 -9.02 4.40
N ARG A 146 8.53 -7.70 4.34
CA ARG A 146 8.06 -6.70 5.31
C ARG A 146 7.47 -5.48 4.60
N PHE A 147 6.59 -4.79 5.29
CA PHE A 147 6.06 -3.49 4.89
C PHE A 147 6.37 -2.47 5.98
N TRP A 148 6.87 -1.30 5.58
CA TRP A 148 7.22 -0.20 6.46
C TRP A 148 6.46 1.05 6.05
N MET A 149 5.84 1.72 7.02
CA MET A 149 5.10 2.97 6.79
C MET A 149 5.62 4.06 7.70
N THR A 150 5.74 5.29 7.20
CA THR A 150 6.11 6.43 8.05
C THR A 150 4.93 6.94 8.86
N PHE A 151 5.14 7.16 10.17
CA PHE A 151 4.19 7.86 11.01
C PHE A 151 4.89 8.96 11.82
N GLY A 152 4.35 10.18 11.76
CA GLY A 152 4.79 11.27 12.62
C GLY A 152 4.41 11.00 14.08
N GLN A 153 5.27 11.41 15.02
CA GLN A 153 5.02 11.23 16.46
C GLN A 153 3.72 11.90 16.93
N GLU A 154 3.39 13.05 16.34
CA GLU A 154 2.17 13.78 16.62
C GLU A 154 0.92 13.05 16.10
N TYR A 155 1.01 12.47 14.91
CA TYR A 155 -0.06 11.62 14.36
C TYR A 155 -0.33 10.40 15.25
N LEU A 156 0.71 9.68 15.68
CA LEU A 156 0.56 8.55 16.61
C LEU A 156 0.00 8.97 17.98
N THR A 157 0.32 10.19 18.42
CA THR A 157 -0.22 10.73 19.67
C THR A 157 -1.72 10.99 19.56
N HIS A 158 -2.19 11.58 18.45
CA HIS A 158 -3.61 11.77 18.18
C HIS A 158 -4.36 10.43 18.10
N LEU A 159 -3.81 9.46 17.37
CA LEU A 159 -4.40 8.11 17.29
C LEU A 159 -4.57 7.47 18.66
N ARG A 160 -3.52 7.48 19.49
CA ARG A 160 -3.57 6.94 20.85
C ARG A 160 -4.63 7.63 21.70
N VAL A 161 -4.77 8.96 21.61
CA VAL A 161 -5.80 9.70 22.33
C VAL A 161 -7.19 9.28 21.86
N ILE A 162 -7.44 9.29 20.54
CA ILE A 162 -8.70 8.88 19.92
C ILE A 162 -9.13 7.48 20.38
N GLN A 163 -8.18 6.53 20.42
CA GLN A 163 -8.45 5.18 20.90
C GLN A 163 -8.78 5.15 22.40
N ASN A 164 -7.96 5.80 23.23
CA ASN A 164 -8.10 5.74 24.69
C ASN A 164 -9.40 6.37 25.19
N ILE A 165 -9.96 7.34 24.46
CA ILE A 165 -11.25 7.96 24.79
C ILE A 165 -12.45 7.26 24.15
N GLY A 166 -12.24 6.14 23.42
CA GLY A 166 -13.30 5.34 22.82
C GLY A 166 -13.82 5.84 21.46
N MET A 167 -13.22 6.88 20.87
CA MET A 167 -13.68 7.45 19.59
C MET A 167 -13.37 6.57 18.37
N ALA A 168 -12.51 5.56 18.53
CA ALA A 168 -12.27 4.53 17.52
C ALA A 168 -13.26 3.34 17.58
N GLY A 169 -14.23 3.35 18.51
CA GLY A 169 -15.17 2.24 18.69
C GLY A 169 -16.18 2.08 17.56
N ILE A 170 -16.49 0.82 17.22
CA ILE A 170 -17.51 0.42 16.23
C ILE A 170 -18.86 0.07 16.85
N GLU A 171 -18.90 -0.18 18.16
CA GLU A 171 -20.12 -0.50 18.88
C GLU A 171 -21.02 0.74 19.06
N PRO A 172 -22.34 0.64 18.84
CA PRO A 172 -23.27 1.73 19.11
C PRO A 172 -23.26 2.15 20.59
N VAL A 173 -23.30 3.46 20.83
CA VAL A 173 -23.50 4.06 22.15
C VAL A 173 -24.75 4.94 22.15
N MET A 174 -25.47 4.99 23.28
CA MET A 174 -26.65 5.85 23.44
C MET A 174 -26.23 7.27 23.84
N PHE A 175 -26.58 8.25 23.02
CA PHE A 175 -26.38 9.67 23.28
C PHE A 175 -27.70 10.41 23.07
N GLU A 176 -28.25 11.01 24.13
CA GLU A 176 -29.51 11.79 24.10
C GLU A 176 -30.69 11.04 23.44
N GLY A 177 -30.80 9.72 23.67
CA GLY A 177 -31.87 8.90 23.10
C GLY A 177 -31.63 8.45 21.66
N ARG A 178 -30.44 8.68 21.10
CA ARG A 178 -30.03 8.21 19.76
C ARG A 178 -28.82 7.30 19.84
N GLU A 179 -28.81 6.25 19.03
CA GLU A 179 -27.62 5.42 18.84
C GLU A 179 -26.62 6.13 17.92
N ILE A 180 -25.37 6.22 18.38
CA ILE A 180 -24.25 6.78 17.63
C ILE A 180 -23.13 5.75 17.63
N ILE A 181 -22.50 5.51 16.48
CA ILE A 181 -21.27 4.73 16.40
C ILE A 181 -20.08 5.71 16.47
N PRO A 182 -19.22 5.64 17.50
CA PRO A 182 -18.17 6.64 17.74
C PRO A 182 -17.27 6.92 16.53
N ILE A 183 -16.77 5.88 15.84
CA ILE A 183 -15.89 6.06 14.67
C ILE A 183 -16.61 6.75 13.50
N ARG A 184 -17.91 6.51 13.33
CA ARG A 184 -18.72 7.18 12.29
C ARG A 184 -18.98 8.64 12.64
N PHE A 185 -19.14 8.96 13.92
CA PHE A 185 -19.22 10.34 14.37
C PHE A 185 -17.87 11.06 14.25
N LEU A 186 -16.76 10.39 14.58
CA LEU A 186 -15.42 10.92 14.39
C LEU A 186 -15.19 11.33 12.92
N LYS A 187 -15.58 10.47 11.98
CA LYS A 187 -15.53 10.78 10.55
C LYS A 187 -16.29 12.06 10.18
N ALA A 188 -17.40 12.36 10.85
CA ALA A 188 -18.19 13.56 10.57
C ALA A 188 -17.55 14.86 11.11
N VAL A 189 -16.64 14.77 12.09
CA VAL A 189 -15.97 15.94 12.69
C VAL A 189 -14.54 16.16 12.19
N LEU A 190 -13.91 15.14 11.60
CA LEU A 190 -12.60 15.28 10.97
C LEU A 190 -12.69 16.09 9.67
N PRO A 191 -11.60 16.76 9.26
CA PRO A 191 -11.52 17.40 7.94
C PRO A 191 -11.86 16.41 6.83
N ASP A 192 -12.64 16.86 5.84
CA ASP A 192 -12.94 16.06 4.65
C ASP A 192 -11.63 15.75 3.89
N PRO A 193 -11.26 14.46 3.71
CA PRO A 193 -10.06 14.10 2.96
C PRO A 193 -10.02 14.69 1.55
N GLY A 194 -11.19 14.84 0.91
CA GLY A 194 -11.30 15.42 -0.44
C GLY A 194 -10.90 16.90 -0.48
N GLY A 195 -11.01 17.62 0.64
CA GLY A 195 -10.64 19.03 0.77
C GLY A 195 -9.20 19.27 1.24
N LEU A 196 -8.43 18.23 1.57
CA LEU A 196 -7.06 18.39 2.08
C LEU A 196 -6.06 18.84 1.01
N GLY A 197 -6.33 18.53 -0.26
CA GLY A 197 -5.36 18.72 -1.35
C GLY A 197 -4.91 20.16 -1.58
N GLU A 198 -5.77 21.15 -1.35
CA GLU A 198 -5.48 22.56 -1.66
C GLU A 198 -4.23 23.12 -0.94
N ASN A 199 -3.97 22.67 0.28
CA ASN A 199 -2.87 23.16 1.11
C ASN A 199 -1.83 22.07 1.41
N TYR A 200 -1.92 20.92 0.74
CA TYR A 200 -1.04 19.79 1.00
C TYR A 200 0.30 20.00 0.28
N LYS A 201 1.39 20.11 1.03
CA LYS A 201 2.74 20.36 0.51
C LYS A 201 3.69 19.23 0.80
N GLY A 202 4.69 19.02 -0.05
CA GLY A 202 5.70 17.99 0.10
C GLY A 202 5.46 16.79 -0.83
N GLU A 203 6.09 15.66 -0.51
CA GLU A 203 6.12 14.50 -1.41
C GLU A 203 5.82 13.20 -0.68
N THR A 204 5.25 12.25 -1.41
CA THR A 204 5.28 10.82 -1.05
C THR A 204 6.48 10.15 -1.69
N SER A 205 7.00 9.08 -1.09
CA SER A 205 8.03 8.20 -1.65
C SER A 205 7.70 6.75 -1.31
N ILE A 206 7.35 5.96 -2.33
CA ILE A 206 6.89 4.58 -2.15
C ILE A 206 7.72 3.66 -3.06
N GLY A 207 8.22 2.55 -2.52
CA GLY A 207 9.06 1.65 -3.30
C GLY A 207 9.38 0.31 -2.64
N CYS A 208 10.20 -0.48 -3.33
CA CYS A 208 10.60 -1.84 -2.96
C CYS A 208 12.12 -1.96 -2.87
N ARG A 209 12.62 -2.28 -1.68
CA ARG A 209 14.03 -2.59 -1.39
C ARG A 209 14.20 -4.11 -1.42
N ILE A 210 14.98 -4.58 -2.38
CA ILE A 210 15.03 -5.98 -2.78
C ILE A 210 16.47 -6.48 -2.72
N ARG A 211 16.70 -7.60 -2.02
CA ARG A 211 17.97 -8.33 -2.04
C ARG A 211 17.75 -9.77 -2.48
N GLY A 212 18.63 -10.25 -3.34
CA GLY A 212 18.53 -11.58 -3.93
C GLY A 212 19.81 -12.02 -4.62
N ILE A 213 19.70 -13.00 -5.52
CA ILE A 213 20.81 -13.58 -6.28
C ILE A 213 20.61 -13.29 -7.77
N LYS A 214 21.69 -12.89 -8.45
CA LYS A 214 21.79 -12.82 -9.91
C LYS A 214 23.12 -13.40 -10.36
N ASN A 215 23.10 -14.36 -11.30
CA ASN A 215 24.29 -15.03 -11.81
C ASN A 215 25.19 -15.59 -10.69
N GLY A 216 24.57 -16.18 -9.66
CA GLY A 216 25.27 -16.76 -8.50
C GLY A 216 25.88 -15.75 -7.53
N LYS A 217 25.64 -14.43 -7.69
CA LYS A 217 26.14 -13.37 -6.80
C LYS A 217 24.97 -12.67 -6.11
N GLU A 218 25.20 -12.25 -4.87
CA GLU A 218 24.27 -11.36 -4.16
C GLU A 218 24.18 -10.02 -4.89
N LYS A 219 22.95 -9.49 -4.97
CA LYS A 219 22.64 -8.19 -5.55
C LYS A 219 21.61 -7.47 -4.68
N THR A 220 21.76 -6.16 -4.55
CA THR A 220 20.75 -5.27 -3.96
C THR A 220 20.14 -4.36 -5.02
N TYR A 221 18.87 -4.02 -4.83
CA TYR A 221 18.08 -3.24 -5.78
C TYR A 221 17.02 -2.45 -5.05
N TYR A 222 16.85 -1.18 -5.38
CA TYR A 222 15.78 -0.35 -4.87
C TYR A 222 15.09 0.34 -6.03
N ILE A 223 13.78 0.13 -6.16
CA ILE A 223 12.93 0.82 -7.11
C ILE A 223 11.85 1.60 -6.36
N TYR A 224 11.62 2.85 -6.74
CA TYR A 224 10.66 3.72 -6.06
C TYR A 224 10.08 4.79 -7.00
N ASN A 225 9.00 5.41 -6.54
CA ASN A 225 8.44 6.64 -7.12
C ASN A 225 8.37 7.71 -6.02
N ASN A 226 8.70 8.95 -6.38
CA ASN A 226 8.31 10.12 -5.58
C ASN A 226 7.18 10.87 -6.29
N CYS A 227 6.20 11.36 -5.53
CA CYS A 227 5.06 12.11 -6.05
C CYS A 227 4.81 13.37 -5.22
N SER A 228 4.81 14.55 -5.86
CA SER A 228 4.52 15.82 -5.19
C SER A 228 3.01 16.00 -4.99
N HIS A 229 2.62 16.39 -3.78
CA HIS A 229 1.24 16.73 -3.46
C HIS A 229 0.74 17.92 -4.29
N GLU A 230 1.58 18.95 -4.47
CA GLU A 230 1.23 20.14 -5.24
C GLU A 230 1.07 19.82 -6.72
N ALA A 231 1.95 18.99 -7.29
CA ALA A 231 1.86 18.59 -8.70
C ALA A 231 0.61 17.73 -8.96
N ALA A 232 0.33 16.76 -8.09
CA ALA A 232 -0.87 15.93 -8.16
C ALA A 232 -2.16 16.77 -8.08
N TYR A 233 -2.19 17.76 -7.17
CA TYR A 233 -3.34 18.64 -6.99
C TYR A 233 -3.53 19.58 -8.19
N ALA A 234 -2.44 20.12 -8.74
CA ALA A 234 -2.52 20.97 -9.93
C ALA A 234 -3.07 20.23 -11.16
N GLU A 235 -2.77 18.93 -11.30
CA GLU A 235 -3.27 18.12 -12.42
C GLU A 235 -4.71 17.64 -12.22
N THR A 236 -5.04 17.16 -11.02
CA THR A 236 -6.28 16.36 -10.79
C THR A 236 -7.23 16.94 -9.75
N GLY A 237 -6.81 17.97 -9.01
CA GLY A 237 -7.51 18.46 -7.82
C GLY A 237 -7.42 17.52 -6.62
N ALA A 238 -6.61 16.46 -6.68
CA ALA A 238 -6.41 15.49 -5.61
C ALA A 238 -4.94 15.46 -5.14
N GLN A 239 -4.75 15.12 -3.87
CA GLN A 239 -3.41 15.01 -3.27
C GLN A 239 -2.69 13.71 -3.69
N ALA A 240 -1.36 13.66 -3.48
CA ALA A 240 -0.50 12.59 -3.98
C ALA A 240 -0.93 11.16 -3.58
N VAL A 241 -1.44 10.90 -2.37
CA VAL A 241 -1.90 9.56 -1.95
C VAL A 241 -3.10 9.07 -2.79
N SER A 242 -4.04 9.96 -3.13
CA SER A 242 -5.15 9.64 -4.04
C SER A 242 -4.64 9.44 -5.46
N TYR A 243 -3.67 10.26 -5.87
CA TYR A 243 -3.08 10.21 -7.21
C TYR A 243 -2.30 8.91 -7.44
N THR A 244 -1.42 8.54 -6.50
CA THR A 244 -0.62 7.31 -6.55
C THR A 244 -1.49 6.07 -6.55
N THR A 245 -2.69 6.09 -5.94
CA THR A 245 -3.65 4.98 -6.02
C THR A 245 -4.46 5.00 -7.32
N GLY A 246 -4.90 6.19 -7.76
CA GLY A 246 -5.80 6.36 -8.89
C GLY A 246 -5.15 6.07 -10.24
N VAL A 247 -3.93 6.56 -10.47
CA VAL A 247 -3.21 6.38 -11.75
C VAL A 247 -2.98 4.89 -12.06
N PRO A 248 -2.47 4.05 -11.14
CA PRO A 248 -2.35 2.60 -11.36
C PRO A 248 -3.67 1.90 -11.69
N ALA A 249 -4.78 2.32 -11.08
CA ALA A 249 -6.09 1.76 -11.40
C ALA A 249 -6.48 2.04 -12.86
N VAL A 250 -6.20 3.25 -13.36
CA VAL A 250 -6.36 3.60 -14.78
C VAL A 250 -5.46 2.74 -15.66
N ILE A 251 -4.18 2.56 -15.29
CA ILE A 251 -3.24 1.74 -16.05
C ILE A 251 -3.71 0.28 -16.12
N GLY A 252 -4.15 -0.31 -14.99
CA GLY A 252 -4.69 -1.67 -14.97
C GLY A 252 -5.91 -1.84 -15.87
N ALA A 253 -6.82 -0.86 -15.88
CA ALA A 253 -7.95 -0.84 -16.81
C ALA A 253 -7.47 -0.76 -18.28
N MET A 254 -6.45 0.06 -18.58
CA MET A 254 -5.84 0.12 -19.90
C MET A 254 -5.21 -1.22 -20.31
N MET A 255 -4.51 -1.91 -19.40
CA MET A 255 -3.92 -3.23 -19.68
C MET A 255 -4.98 -4.26 -20.03
N TYR A 256 -6.11 -4.26 -19.31
CA TYR A 256 -7.24 -5.14 -19.61
C TYR A 256 -7.89 -4.81 -20.97
N LEU A 257 -8.16 -3.53 -21.25
CA LEU A 257 -8.81 -3.09 -22.49
C LEU A 257 -7.95 -3.32 -23.73
N LYS A 258 -6.61 -3.22 -23.61
CA LYS A 258 -5.66 -3.58 -24.66
C LYS A 258 -5.51 -5.09 -24.86
N GLY A 259 -6.11 -5.91 -24.00
CA GLY A 259 -6.00 -7.37 -24.03
C GLY A 259 -4.72 -7.95 -23.42
N VAL A 260 -3.84 -7.10 -22.88
CA VAL A 260 -2.51 -7.49 -22.37
C VAL A 260 -2.65 -8.20 -21.02
N TRP A 261 -3.54 -7.71 -20.15
CA TRP A 261 -3.88 -8.35 -18.86
C TRP A 261 -5.27 -9.01 -18.91
N LYS A 262 -5.62 -9.62 -20.05
CA LYS A 262 -6.94 -10.24 -20.26
C LYS A 262 -6.82 -11.75 -20.35
N LYS A 263 -6.98 -12.45 -19.22
CA LYS A 263 -7.09 -13.91 -19.12
C LYS A 263 -8.19 -14.34 -18.14
N PRO A 264 -8.96 -15.43 -18.39
CA PRO A 264 -9.98 -15.89 -17.47
C PRO A 264 -9.40 -16.25 -16.09
N GLY A 265 -10.05 -15.81 -15.02
CA GLY A 265 -9.64 -16.09 -13.64
C GLY A 265 -9.53 -14.85 -12.75
N VAL A 266 -8.95 -15.04 -11.57
CA VAL A 266 -8.67 -14.02 -10.55
C VAL A 266 -7.17 -13.98 -10.34
N PHE A 267 -6.58 -12.80 -10.42
CA PHE A 267 -5.13 -12.60 -10.41
C PHE A 267 -4.74 -11.36 -9.60
N ASN A 268 -3.66 -11.47 -8.83
CA ASN A 268 -2.95 -10.29 -8.33
C ASN A 268 -2.07 -9.71 -9.45
N VAL A 269 -1.71 -8.42 -9.35
CA VAL A 269 -1.03 -7.72 -10.45
C VAL A 269 0.35 -8.29 -10.82
N GLU A 270 1.07 -8.89 -9.86
CA GLU A 270 2.37 -9.53 -10.08
C GLU A 270 2.30 -10.82 -10.90
N GLU A 271 1.11 -11.37 -11.14
CA GLU A 271 0.89 -12.54 -11.99
C GLU A 271 0.77 -12.20 -13.49
N PHE A 272 0.93 -10.92 -13.85
CA PHE A 272 0.94 -10.42 -15.21
C PHE A 272 2.33 -9.89 -15.61
N ASP A 273 2.52 -9.67 -16.91
CA ASP A 273 3.75 -9.04 -17.41
C ASP A 273 3.83 -7.57 -16.93
N PRO A 274 4.87 -7.18 -16.16
CA PRO A 274 4.99 -5.84 -15.60
C PRO A 274 5.39 -4.78 -16.63
N ASP A 275 6.10 -5.14 -17.70
CA ASP A 275 6.73 -4.18 -18.64
C ASP A 275 5.75 -3.15 -19.23
N PRO A 276 4.58 -3.53 -19.78
CA PRO A 276 3.65 -2.56 -20.35
C PRO A 276 3.01 -1.67 -19.28
N PHE A 277 2.91 -2.13 -18.03
CA PHE A 277 2.44 -1.33 -16.91
C PHE A 277 3.48 -0.28 -16.50
N MET A 278 4.74 -0.71 -16.36
CA MET A 278 5.89 0.14 -16.06
C MET A 278 6.09 1.26 -17.09
N GLU A 279 5.84 0.96 -18.37
CA GLU A 279 5.87 1.96 -19.44
C GLU A 279 4.79 3.04 -19.26
N GLN A 280 3.57 2.66 -18.85
CA GLN A 280 2.50 3.63 -18.66
C GLN A 280 2.68 4.47 -17.39
N LEU A 281 3.27 3.93 -16.32
CA LEU A 281 3.58 4.68 -15.09
C LEU A 281 4.39 5.94 -15.42
N ASN A 282 5.46 5.79 -16.21
CA ASN A 282 6.29 6.91 -16.67
C ASN A 282 5.50 7.94 -17.51
N LYS A 283 4.50 7.50 -18.28
CA LYS A 283 3.71 8.37 -19.17
C LYS A 283 2.58 9.08 -18.45
N LEU A 284 2.06 8.52 -17.36
CA LEU A 284 0.90 9.01 -16.61
C LEU A 284 1.29 9.63 -15.27
N GLY A 285 2.47 10.24 -15.18
CA GLY A 285 2.85 11.09 -14.06
C GLY A 285 3.38 10.37 -12.81
N LEU A 286 3.64 9.06 -12.88
CA LEU A 286 4.29 8.30 -11.81
C LEU A 286 5.64 7.72 -12.29
N PRO A 287 6.64 8.57 -12.61
CA PRO A 287 7.94 8.08 -13.03
C PRO A 287 8.65 7.35 -11.90
N TRP A 288 9.31 6.24 -12.22
CA TRP A 288 10.03 5.43 -11.24
C TRP A 288 11.54 5.52 -11.44
N VAL A 289 12.28 5.30 -10.36
CA VAL A 289 13.74 5.39 -10.31
C VAL A 289 14.30 4.08 -9.78
N GLU A 290 15.41 3.64 -10.38
CA GLU A 290 16.14 2.44 -9.99
C GLU A 290 17.49 2.80 -9.37
N LEU A 291 17.83 2.12 -8.28
CA LEU A 291 19.14 2.14 -7.66
C LEU A 291 19.64 0.70 -7.55
N HIS A 292 20.86 0.45 -8.03
CA HIS A 292 21.48 -0.87 -8.01
C HIS A 292 22.66 -0.89 -7.04
N ASP A 293 22.85 -2.04 -6.37
CA ASP A 293 24.02 -2.32 -5.53
C ASP A 293 24.24 -1.26 -4.44
N THR A 294 23.14 -0.73 -3.88
CA THR A 294 23.12 0.23 -2.77
C THR A 294 22.91 -0.46 -1.42
N ASP A 295 23.29 0.21 -0.33
CA ASP A 295 22.82 -0.14 1.00
C ASP A 295 21.29 0.08 1.07
N LEU A 296 20.58 -0.95 1.50
CA LEU A 296 19.12 -0.99 1.55
C LEU A 296 18.58 -0.75 2.97
N GLU A 297 19.44 -0.64 3.99
CA GLU A 297 19.03 -0.51 5.39
C GLU A 297 18.06 -1.64 5.83
N LEU A 298 18.20 -2.87 5.32
CA LEU A 298 17.31 -4.03 5.60
C LEU A 298 17.38 -4.51 7.04
#